data_AF-A0A7W6PUN1-F1
#
_entry.id   AF-A0A7W6PUN1-F1
#
_cell.length_a   1.000
_cell.length_b   1.000
_cell.length_c   1.000
_cell.angle_alpha   90.00
_cell.angle_beta   90.00
_cell.angle_gamma   90.00
#
_symmetry.space_group_name_H-M   'P 1'
#
loop_
_entity.id
_entity.type
_entity.pdbx_description
1 polymer ?
#
loop_
_entity_poly.entity_id
_entity_poly.type
_entity_poly.pdbx_seq_one_letter_code
_entity_poly.pdbx_strand_id
1 'polypeptide(L)' 'MRYLHLPSPLFKLILRLTGNSRWMADGLVAQFSDVVAGHHEINPTFEIKRLTGVAPRSFSDFVRDHRDEFVPNK' A
#
# COMPACT_ATOMS: atom_id res chain seq x y z
N MET A 1 5.97 -7.45 11.62
CA MET A 1 4.79 -7.67 10.75
C MET A 1 4.90 -9.05 10.11
N ARG A 2 3.82 -9.83 10.09
CA ARG A 2 3.77 -11.12 9.37
C ARG A 2 2.84 -10.95 8.18
N TYR A 3 3.40 -10.96 6.98
CA TYR A 3 2.62 -10.87 5.75
C TYR A 3 1.95 -12.22 5.48
N LEU A 4 0.71 -12.17 5.02
CA LEU A 4 -0.06 -13.34 4.61
C LEU A 4 -0.24 -13.29 3.09
N HIS A 5 0.21 -14.34 2.40
CA HIS A 5 -0.07 -14.51 0.98
C HIS A 5 -1.51 -15.02 0.82
N LEU A 6 -2.37 -14.16 0.29
CA LEU A 6 -3.77 -14.49 0.02
C LEU A 6 -3.95 -14.87 -1.46
N PRO A 7 -4.79 -15.87 -1.78
CA PRO A 7 -5.24 -16.09 -3.14
C PRO A 7 -5.96 -14.86 -3.69
N SER A 8 -5.73 -14.50 -4.96
CA SER A 8 -6.30 -13.30 -5.58
C SER A 8 -7.83 -13.17 -5.45
N PRO A 9 -8.64 -14.24 -5.55
CA PRO A 9 -10.10 -14.14 -5.34
C PRO A 9 -10.46 -13.70 -3.92
N LEU A 10 -9.73 -14.18 -2.91
CA LEU A 10 -9.96 -13.82 -1.52
C LEU A 10 -9.54 -12.38 -1.24
N PHE A 11 -8.39 -11.96 -1.78
CA PHE A 11 -7.96 -10.56 -1.69
C PHE A 11 -8.97 -9.62 -2.35
N LYS A 12 -9.46 -9.95 -3.55
CA LYS A 12 -10.52 -9.20 -4.24
C LYS A 12 -11.79 -9.09 -3.41
N LEU A 13 -12.22 -10.17 -2.77
CA LEU A 13 -13.41 -10.18 -1.92
C LEU A 13 -13.26 -9.19 -0.75
N ILE A 14 -12.10 -9.20 -0.08
CA ILE A 14 -11.80 -8.26 1.01
C ILE A 14 -11.88 -6.81 0.50
N LEU A 15 -11.27 -6.49 -0.63
CA LEU A 15 -11.33 -5.14 -1.22
C LEU A 15 -12.77 -4.69 -1.51
N ARG A 16 -13.63 -5.60 -1.98
CA ARG A 16 -15.05 -5.29 -2.21
C ARG A 16 -15.80 -5.02 -0.91
N LEU A 17 -15.53 -5.79 0.15
CA LEU A 17 -16.17 -5.63 1.45
C LEU A 17 -15.76 -4.32 2.14
N THR A 18 -14.57 -3.79 1.85
CA THR A 18 -14.12 -2.48 2.34
C THR A 18 -14.67 -1.30 1.53
N GLY A 19 -15.61 -1.53 0.62
CA GLY A 19 -16.33 -0.48 -0.10
C GLY A 19 -15.79 -0.14 -1.49
N ASN A 20 -14.78 -0.87 -1.99
CA ASN A 20 -14.28 -0.64 -3.34
C ASN A 20 -15.28 -1.12 -4.40
N SER A 21 -15.43 -0.35 -5.47
CA SER A 21 -16.17 -0.78 -6.65
C SER A 21 -15.50 -2.00 -7.29
N ARG A 22 -16.26 -2.75 -8.09
CA ARG A 22 -15.72 -3.93 -8.78
C ARG A 22 -14.52 -3.57 -9.67
N TRP A 23 -14.62 -2.47 -10.41
CA TRP A 23 -13.55 -1.97 -11.26
C TRP A 23 -12.30 -1.59 -10.45
N MET A 24 -12.47 -0.88 -9.33
CA MET A 24 -11.35 -0.51 -8.46
C MET A 24 -10.68 -1.73 -7.85
N ALA A 25 -11.46 -2.69 -7.35
CA ALA A 25 -10.94 -3.93 -6.80
C ALA A 25 -10.15 -4.74 -7.84
N ASP A 26 -10.62 -4.81 -9.09
CA ASP A 26 -9.91 -5.45 -10.19
C ASP A 26 -8.57 -4.75 -10.51
N GLY A 27 -8.56 -3.41 -10.56
CA GLY A 27 -7.34 -2.64 -10.78
C GLY A 27 -6.32 -2.75 -9.65
N LEU A 28 -6.76 -2.84 -8.40
CA LEU A 28 -5.88 -3.02 -7.24
C LEU A 28 -5.25 -4.43 -7.20
N VAL A 29 -6.01 -5.47 -7.55
CA VAL A 29 -5.47 -6.83 -7.65
C VAL A 29 -4.42 -6.91 -8.76
N ALA A 30 -4.70 -6.35 -9.95
CA ALA A 30 -3.77 -6.34 -11.06
C ALA A 30 -2.45 -5.60 -10.70
N GLN A 31 -2.55 -4.39 -10.15
CA GLN A 31 -1.37 -3.62 -9.71
C GLN A 31 -0.57 -4.37 -8.65
N PHE A 32 -1.21 -5.01 -7.67
CA PHE A 32 -0.48 -5.75 -6.64
C PHE A 32 0.22 -6.99 -7.23
N SER A 33 -0.46 -7.75 -8.08
CA SER A 33 0.12 -8.90 -8.78
C SER A 33 1.30 -8.50 -9.67
N ASP A 34 1.16 -7.43 -10.44
CA ASP A 34 2.22 -7.00 -11.35
C ASP A 34 3.41 -6.38 -10.59
N VAL A 35 3.15 -5.48 -9.63
CA VAL A 35 4.21 -4.71 -8.95
C VAL A 35 4.92 -5.53 -7.87
N VAL A 36 4.17 -6.30 -7.06
CA VAL A 36 4.74 -7.02 -5.90
C VAL A 36 5.20 -8.41 -6.28
N ALA A 37 4.41 -9.16 -7.08
CA ALA A 37 4.81 -10.50 -7.49
C ALA A 37 5.80 -10.48 -8.68
N GLY A 38 5.82 -9.40 -9.47
CA GLY A 38 6.76 -9.22 -10.59
C GLY A 38 8.18 -8.76 -10.21
N HIS A 39 8.46 -8.52 -8.91
CA HIS A 39 9.77 -8.05 -8.41
C HIS A 39 10.28 -6.78 -9.10
N HIS A 40 9.38 -5.89 -9.52
CA HIS A 40 9.79 -4.62 -10.11
C HIS A 40 10.43 -3.73 -9.04
N GLU A 41 11.68 -3.34 -9.26
CA GLU A 41 12.31 -2.27 -8.48
C GLU A 41 11.55 -0.97 -8.73
N ILE A 42 10.76 -0.55 -7.75
CA ILE A 42 10.16 0.78 -7.76
C ILE A 42 11.27 1.76 -7.42
N ASN A 43 11.85 2.39 -8.44
CA ASN A 43 12.81 3.47 -8.23
C ASN A 43 12.11 4.64 -7.53
N PRO A 44 12.56 5.04 -6.33
CA PRO A 44 11.99 6.20 -5.65
C PRO A 44 12.21 7.44 -6.52
N THR A 45 11.12 8.14 -6.84
CA THR A 45 11.19 9.36 -7.64
C THR A 45 11.79 10.50 -6.81
N PHE A 46 12.46 11.45 -7.47
CA PHE A 46 13.03 12.65 -6.82
C PHE A 46 12.04 13.83 -6.77
N GLU A 47 10.78 13.59 -7.15
CA GLU A 47 9.76 14.62 -7.35
C GLU A 47 9.44 15.42 -6.09
N ILE A 48 9.35 14.75 -4.94
CA ILE A 48 9.09 15.42 -3.66
C ILE A 48 10.18 16.45 -3.35
N LYS A 49 11.46 16.05 -3.48
CA LYS A 49 12.59 16.96 -3.24
C LYS A 49 12.65 18.07 -4.29
N ARG A 50 12.35 17.77 -5.55
CA ARG A 50 12.33 18.74 -6.65
C ARG A 50 11.28 19.84 -6.41
N LEU A 51 10.09 19.47 -5.96
CA LEU A 51 8.96 20.38 -5.82
C LEU A 51 8.93 21.13 -4.47
N THR A 52 9.41 20.49 -3.39
CA THR A 52 9.27 21.04 -2.03
C THR A 52 10.58 21.49 -1.41
N GLY A 53 11.73 21.13 -1.99
CA GLY A 53 13.06 21.34 -1.40
C GLY A 53 13.38 20.41 -0.22
N VAL A 54 12.43 19.59 0.23
CA VAL A 54 12.57 18.71 1.40
C VAL A 54 12.64 17.24 0.94
N ALA A 55 13.41 16.42 1.65
CA ALA A 55 13.47 14.99 1.38
C ALA A 55 12.10 14.32 1.64
N PRO A 56 11.71 13.30 0.86
CA PRO A 56 10.50 12.53 1.13
C PRO A 56 10.60 11.88 2.52
N ARG A 57 9.48 11.88 3.25
CA ARG A 57 9.41 11.23 4.55
C ARG A 57 9.51 9.71 4.37
N SER A 58 10.23 9.05 5.29
CA SER A 58 10.33 7.60 5.25
C SER A 58 9.00 6.95 5.66
N PHE A 59 8.78 5.71 5.23
CA PHE A 59 7.63 4.94 5.70
C PHE A 59 7.66 4.73 7.22
N SER A 60 8.86 4.59 7.81
CA SER A 60 9.03 4.49 9.26
C SER A 60 8.58 5.76 9.99
N ASP A 61 8.81 6.93 9.41
CA ASP A 61 8.32 8.19 9.97
C ASP A 61 6.79 8.26 9.92
N PHE A 62 6.18 7.81 8.82
CA PHE A 62 4.72 7.71 8.71
C PHE A 62 4.12 6.80 9.78
N VAL A 63 4.66 5.59 9.94
CA VAL A 63 4.16 4.63 10.95
C VAL A 63 4.31 5.19 12.36
N ARG A 64 5.41 5.91 12.66
CA ARG A 64 5.62 6.53 13.97
C ARG A 64 4.57 7.61 14.27
N ASP A 65 4.28 8.45 13.28
CA ASP A 65 3.36 9.57 13.43
C ASP A 65 1.89 9.12 13.55
N HIS A 66 1.54 7.98 12.94
CA HIS A 66 0.18 7.42 12.92
C HIS A 66 0.03 6.18 13.81
N ARG A 67 0.97 5.92 14.72
CA ARG A 67 1.04 4.68 15.51
C ARG A 67 -0.28 4.35 16.23
N ASP A 68 -0.97 5.37 16.73
CA ASP A 68 -2.17 5.23 17.55
C ASP A 68 -3.38 4.77 16.71
N GLU A 69 -3.33 4.86 15.37
CA GLU A 69 -4.35 4.32 14.46
C GLU A 69 -4.21 2.78 14.28
N PHE A 70 -3.04 2.23 14.55
CA PHE A 70 -2.72 0.82 14.31
C PHE A 70 -2.61 -0.02 15.58
N VAL A 71 -2.53 0.63 16.75
CA VAL A 71 -2.55 -0.05 18.05
C VAL A 71 -3.99 -0.03 18.57
N PRO A 72 -4.58 -1.16 18.98
CA PRO A 72 -5.90 -1.17 19.58
C PRO A 72 -5.92 -0.24 20.80
N ASN A 73 -6.85 0.71 20.84
CA ASN A 73 -7.17 1.41 22.08
C ASN A 73 -7.57 0.35 23.12
N LYS A 74 -6.91 0.38 24.28
CA LYS A 74 -7.24 -0.49 25.41
C LYS A 74 -8.63 -0.18 25.97
#